data_AF-A0A0G3GHI1-F1
#
_entry.id   AF-A0A0G3GHI1-F1
#
_cell.length_a   1.000
_cell.length_b   1.000
_cell.length_c   1.000
_cell.angle_alpha   90.00
_cell.angle_beta   90.00
_cell.angle_gamma   90.00
#
_symmetry.space_group_name_H-M   'P 1'
#
loop_
_entity.id
_entity.type
_entity.pdbx_description
1 polymer ?
#
loop_
_entity_poly.entity_id
_entity_poly.type
_entity_poly.pdbx_seq_one_letter_code
_entity_poly.pdbx_strand_id
1 'polypeptide(L)'
;MFIMRVDLLLQLHLFAVAFWLGVVAVEYLIERGRAQSRSQGFTVAALHRRIDLLFETPAFGVVLISGLLLIEPSRLDGLYALKVVAGTVAVLGNVLCVIPVLRRHATAQRDDLAAVIRQSRLIDLISMLAIPAGGVALICGFYLMVQR
;
A
#
# COMPACT_ATOMS: atom_id res chain seq x y z
N MET A 1 23.99 -1.53 -22.00
CA MET A 1 23.04 -2.61 -21.65
C MET A 1 22.75 -2.68 -20.14
N PHE A 2 23.74 -2.59 -19.25
CA PHE A 2 23.51 -2.55 -17.79
C PHE A 2 22.73 -1.30 -17.33
N ILE A 3 23.12 -0.11 -17.81
CA ILE A 3 22.45 1.18 -17.49
C ILE A 3 20.96 1.15 -17.89
N MET A 4 20.64 0.74 -19.12
CA MET A 4 19.25 0.57 -19.59
C MET A 4 18.40 -0.37 -18.71
N ARG A 5 18.99 -1.37 -18.05
CA ARG A 5 18.25 -2.28 -17.16
C ARG A 5 17.88 -1.61 -15.84
N VAL A 6 18.76 -0.77 -15.31
CA VAL A 6 18.52 -0.01 -14.08
C VAL A 6 17.44 1.05 -14.31
N ASP A 7 17.47 1.74 -15.45
CA ASP A 7 16.45 2.74 -15.81
C ASP A 7 15.06 2.10 -15.95
N LEU A 8 14.97 0.95 -16.63
CA LEU A 8 13.71 0.22 -16.77
C LEU A 8 13.19 -0.28 -15.41
N LEU A 9 14.07 -0.77 -14.54
CA LEU A 9 13.70 -1.21 -13.19
C LEU A 9 13.18 -0.05 -12.33
N LEU A 10 13.82 1.11 -12.42
CA LEU A 10 13.37 2.32 -11.73
C LEU A 10 12.02 2.80 -12.27
N GLN A 11 11.82 2.80 -13.59
CA GLN A 11 10.54 3.14 -14.21
C GLN A 11 9.42 2.19 -13.75
N LEU A 12 9.68 0.89 -13.72
CA LEU A 12 8.74 -0.12 -13.22
C LEU A 12 8.42 0.12 -11.74
N HIS A 13 9.42 0.40 -10.91
CA HIS A 13 9.24 0.70 -9.50
C HIS A 13 8.33 1.93 -9.31
N LEU A 14 8.63 3.03 -9.99
CA LEU A 14 7.85 4.27 -9.90
C LEU A 14 6.43 4.09 -10.46
N PHE A 15 6.27 3.33 -11.54
CA PHE A 15 4.96 2.95 -12.05
C PHE A 15 4.16 2.18 -11.00
N ALA A 16 4.76 1.18 -10.35
CA ALA A 16 4.10 0.39 -9.32
C ALA A 16 3.72 1.23 -8.09
N VAL A 17 4.58 2.16 -7.67
CA VAL A 17 4.27 3.13 -6.59
C VAL A 17 3.08 4.03 -6.98
N ALA A 18 3.10 4.59 -8.19
CA ALA A 18 2.02 5.47 -8.67
C ALA A 18 0.70 4.70 -8.84
N PHE A 19 0.76 3.47 -9.35
CA PHE A 19 -0.39 2.58 -9.46
C PHE A 19 -0.97 2.25 -8.09
N TRP A 20 -0.13 1.88 -7.11
CA TRP A 20 -0.54 1.65 -5.72
C TRP A 20 -1.24 2.88 -5.12
N LEU A 21 -0.70 4.09 -5.30
CA LEU A 21 -1.37 5.32 -4.84
C LEU A 21 -2.75 5.52 -5.49
N GLY A 22 -2.88 5.20 -6.77
CA GLY A 22 -4.16 5.23 -7.47
C GLY A 22 -5.17 4.23 -6.89
N VAL A 23 -4.72 3.02 -6.56
CA VAL A 23 -5.55 2.00 -5.89
C VAL A 23 -6.03 2.52 -4.53
N VAL A 24 -5.13 3.00 -3.67
CA VAL A 24 -5.46 3.57 -2.35
C VAL A 24 -6.46 4.71 -2.45
N ALA A 25 -6.34 5.57 -3.47
CA ALA A 25 -7.30 6.66 -3.70
C ALA A 25 -8.72 6.13 -4.03
N VAL A 26 -8.82 5.08 -4.86
CA VAL A 26 -10.10 4.43 -5.17
C VAL A 26 -10.70 3.78 -3.93
N GLU A 27 -9.88 3.10 -3.12
CA GLU A 27 -10.34 2.47 -1.88
C GLU A 27 -10.85 3.50 -0.87
N TYR A 28 -10.15 4.63 -0.71
CA TYR A 28 -10.61 5.72 0.13
C TYR A 28 -12.01 6.20 -0.26
N LEU A 29 -12.27 6.36 -1.56
CA LEU A 29 -13.59 6.78 -2.06
C LEU A 29 -14.67 5.73 -1.76
N ILE A 30 -14.38 4.44 -1.95
CA ILE A 30 -15.32 3.35 -1.70
C ILE A 30 -15.62 3.19 -0.20
N GLU A 31 -14.60 3.29 0.66
CA GLU A 31 -14.74 3.15 2.11
C GLU A 31 -15.64 4.23 2.74
N ARG A 32 -15.83 5.39 2.09
CA ARG A 32 -16.82 6.40 2.56
C ARG A 32 -18.26 5.88 2.57
N GLY A 33 -18.58 4.89 1.72
CA GLY A 33 -19.91 4.28 1.66
C GLY A 33 -20.17 3.26 2.78
N ARG A 34 -19.13 2.77 3.47
CA ARG A 34 -19.24 1.60 4.36
C ARG A 34 -20.26 1.74 5.50
N ALA A 35 -20.54 2.96 5.92
CA ALA A 35 -21.40 3.27 7.06
C ALA A 35 -22.85 3.65 6.68
N GLN A 36 -23.18 3.75 5.39
CA GLN A 36 -24.53 4.18 4.98
C GLN A 36 -25.59 3.11 5.27
N SER A 37 -25.23 1.83 5.18
CA SER A 37 -26.08 0.71 5.57
C SER A 37 -25.26 -0.56 5.82
N ARG A 38 -25.87 -1.55 6.50
CA ARG A 38 -25.27 -2.88 6.70
C ARG A 38 -24.92 -3.56 5.36
N SER A 39 -25.83 -3.52 4.38
CA SER A 39 -25.62 -4.12 3.07
C SER A 39 -24.49 -3.42 2.29
N GLN A 40 -24.37 -2.09 2.41
CA GLN A 40 -23.25 -1.36 1.84
C GLN A 40 -21.93 -1.72 2.53
N GLY A 41 -21.90 -1.82 3.86
CA GLY A 41 -20.70 -2.24 4.60
C GLY A 41 -20.16 -3.60 4.14
N PHE A 42 -21.04 -4.56 3.87
CA PHE A 42 -20.63 -5.87 3.34
C PHE A 42 -20.18 -5.80 1.88
N THR A 43 -20.84 -4.97 1.07
CA THR A 43 -20.44 -4.75 -0.33
C THR A 43 -19.05 -4.12 -0.39
N VAL A 44 -18.78 -3.11 0.43
CA VAL A 44 -17.46 -2.49 0.57
C VAL A 44 -16.42 -3.51 1.02
N ALA A 45 -16.73 -4.38 2.00
CA ALA A 45 -15.82 -5.43 2.42
C ALA A 45 -15.48 -6.42 1.29
N ALA A 46 -16.44 -6.74 0.43
CA ALA A 46 -16.21 -7.60 -0.74
C ALA A 46 -15.41 -6.90 -1.84
N LEU A 47 -15.68 -5.62 -2.10
CA LEU A 47 -14.96 -4.83 -3.10
C LEU A 47 -13.51 -4.60 -2.68
N HIS A 48 -13.27 -4.13 -1.45
CA HIS A 48 -11.92 -3.91 -0.93
C HIS A 48 -11.09 -5.19 -0.98
N ARG A 49 -11.63 -6.36 -0.59
CA ARG A 49 -10.91 -7.64 -0.75
C ARG A 49 -10.48 -7.88 -2.19
N ARG A 50 -11.35 -7.61 -3.17
CA ARG A 50 -11.01 -7.80 -4.58
C ARG A 50 -9.95 -6.82 -5.03
N ILE A 51 -10.06 -5.57 -4.61
CA ILE A 51 -9.10 -4.52 -4.95
C ILE A 51 -7.72 -4.85 -4.39
N ASP A 52 -7.66 -5.18 -3.09
CA ASP A 52 -6.43 -5.54 -2.39
C ASP A 52 -5.75 -6.77 -3.02
N LEU A 53 -6.48 -7.86 -3.28
CA LEU A 53 -5.88 -9.07 -3.83
C LEU A 53 -5.51 -8.97 -5.32
N LEU A 54 -6.27 -8.25 -6.14
CA LEU A 54 -6.06 -8.20 -7.59
C LEU A 54 -5.19 -7.04 -8.05
N PHE A 55 -5.12 -5.95 -7.28
CA PHE A 55 -4.43 -4.74 -7.69
C PHE A 55 -3.39 -4.28 -6.65
N GLU A 56 -3.76 -4.16 -5.37
CA GLU A 56 -2.84 -3.62 -4.35
C GLU A 56 -1.70 -4.59 -4.05
N THR A 57 -2.00 -5.87 -3.82
CA THR A 57 -1.03 -6.93 -3.50
C THR A 57 0.01 -7.15 -4.62
N PRO A 58 -0.39 -7.27 -5.90
CA PRO A 58 0.58 -7.29 -6.98
C PRO A 58 1.42 -6.01 -7.05
N ALA A 59 0.81 -4.84 -6.85
CA ALA A 59 1.51 -3.57 -6.93
C ALA A 59 2.57 -3.42 -5.83
N PHE A 60 2.20 -3.60 -4.55
CA PHE A 60 3.19 -3.51 -3.47
C PHE A 60 4.23 -4.63 -3.56
N GLY A 61 3.86 -5.80 -4.12
CA GLY A 61 4.80 -6.89 -4.40
C GLY A 61 5.88 -6.47 -5.41
N VAL A 62 5.50 -5.79 -6.50
CA VAL A 62 6.44 -5.20 -7.45
C VAL A 62 7.29 -4.13 -6.76
N VAL A 63 6.69 -3.23 -5.96
CA VAL A 63 7.43 -2.20 -5.20
C VAL A 63 8.47 -2.82 -4.28
N LEU A 64 8.13 -3.88 -3.55
CA LEU A 64 9.04 -4.58 -2.66
C LEU A 64 10.22 -5.17 -3.42
N ILE A 65 9.96 -5.97 -4.45
CA ILE A 65 11.01 -6.66 -5.21
C ILE A 65 11.92 -5.65 -5.90
N SER A 66 11.33 -4.69 -6.63
CA SER A 66 12.10 -3.67 -7.33
C SER A 66 12.84 -2.73 -6.37
N GLY A 67 12.24 -2.40 -5.22
CA GLY A 67 12.87 -1.61 -4.18
C GLY A 67 14.12 -2.30 -3.62
N LEU A 68 14.03 -3.59 -3.29
CA LEU A 68 15.18 -4.37 -2.81
C LEU A 68 16.32 -4.42 -3.84
N LEU A 69 15.99 -4.53 -5.13
CA LEU A 69 16.97 -4.52 -6.22
C LEU A 69 17.59 -3.13 -6.48
N LEU A 70 16.89 -2.06 -6.11
CA LEU A 70 17.34 -0.66 -6.26
C LEU A 70 18.03 -0.10 -5.02
N ILE A 71 18.12 -0.86 -3.93
CA ILE A 71 18.84 -0.43 -2.72
C ILE A 71 20.34 -0.33 -3.02
N GLU A 72 20.95 0.78 -2.61
CA GLU A 72 22.39 1.07 -2.66
C GLU A 72 22.94 1.09 -1.22
N PRO A 73 23.41 -0.05 -0.66
CA PRO A 73 23.77 -0.12 0.77
C PRO A 73 24.90 0.83 1.18
N SER A 74 25.81 1.15 0.26
CA SER A 74 26.92 2.09 0.48
C SER A 74 26.47 3.53 0.72
N ARG A 75 25.20 3.85 0.45
CA ARG A 75 24.62 5.18 0.59
C ARG A 75 23.53 5.25 1.66
N LEU A 76 23.42 4.21 2.49
CA LEU A 76 22.36 4.05 3.50
C LEU A 76 22.54 4.99 4.69
N ASP A 77 22.45 6.29 4.44
CA ASP A 77 22.56 7.35 5.45
C ASP A 77 21.57 8.49 5.17
N GLY A 78 21.32 9.32 6.18
CA GLY A 78 20.51 10.53 6.13
C GLY A 78 19.15 10.34 5.44
N LEU A 79 18.90 11.16 4.42
CA LEU A 79 17.62 11.17 3.70
C LEU A 79 17.36 9.88 2.92
N TYR A 80 18.41 9.20 2.44
CA TYR A 80 18.27 7.92 1.75
C TYR A 80 17.87 6.81 2.72
N ALA A 81 18.47 6.77 3.92
CA ALA A 81 18.04 5.86 4.97
C ALA A 81 16.57 6.09 5.38
N LEU A 82 16.16 7.36 5.56
CA LEU A 82 14.77 7.71 5.85
C LEU A 82 13.80 7.22 4.76
N LYS A 83 14.16 7.43 3.48
CA LYS A 83 13.39 6.93 2.33
C LYS A 83 13.19 5.41 2.42
N VAL A 84 14.26 4.65 2.67
CA VAL A 84 14.24 3.18 2.70
C VAL A 84 13.40 2.68 3.88
N VAL A 85 13.58 3.25 5.08
CA VAL A 85 12.78 2.89 6.26
C VAL A 85 11.30 3.21 6.04
N ALA A 86 10.98 4.40 5.56
CA ALA A 86 9.59 4.80 5.29
C ALA A 86 8.93 3.90 4.23
N GLY A 87 9.64 3.56 3.16
CA GLY A 87 9.14 2.63 2.14
C GLY A 87 8.93 1.22 2.70
N THR A 88 9.83 0.77 3.59
CA THR A 88 9.69 -0.53 4.27
C THR A 88 8.46 -0.55 5.17
N VAL A 89 8.23 0.50 5.95
CA VAL A 89 7.01 0.63 6.80
C VAL A 89 5.76 0.60 5.93
N ALA A 90 5.75 1.29 4.79
CA ALA A 90 4.61 1.27 3.87
C ALA A 90 4.32 -0.14 3.34
N VAL A 91 5.35 -0.86 2.87
CA VAL A 91 5.20 -2.24 2.37
C VAL A 91 4.75 -3.19 3.49
N LEU A 92 5.35 -3.11 4.67
CA LEU A 92 4.93 -3.95 5.80
C LEU A 92 3.50 -3.66 6.22
N GLY A 93 3.09 -2.39 6.21
CA GLY A 93 1.69 -2.00 6.46
C GLY A 93 0.73 -2.66 5.49
N ASN A 94 1.04 -2.63 4.19
CA ASN A 94 0.26 -3.32 3.16
C ASN A 94 0.16 -4.84 3.43
N VAL A 95 1.30 -5.49 3.66
CA VAL A 95 1.34 -6.95 3.96
C VAL A 95 0.49 -7.29 5.19
N LEU A 96 0.57 -6.48 6.24
CA LEU A 96 -0.22 -6.67 7.45
C LEU A 96 -1.71 -6.42 7.23
N CYS A 97 -2.08 -5.52 6.31
CA CYS A 97 -3.45 -5.14 6.01
C CYS A 97 -4.25 -6.27 5.30
N VAL A 98 -3.57 -7.14 4.55
CA VAL A 98 -4.22 -8.28 3.87
C VAL A 98 -4.99 -9.17 4.87
N ILE A 99 -4.45 -9.37 6.07
CA ILE A 99 -5.07 -10.23 7.09
C ILE A 99 -6.46 -9.71 7.53
N PRO A 100 -6.60 -8.47 8.06
CA PRO A 100 -7.90 -7.95 8.42
C PRO A 100 -8.81 -7.76 7.20
N VAL A 101 -8.31 -7.50 5.99
CA VAL A 101 -9.14 -7.45 4.76
C VAL A 101 -9.81 -8.81 4.49
N LEU A 102 -9.04 -9.90 4.51
CA LEU A 102 -9.57 -11.25 4.33
C LEU A 102 -10.55 -11.63 5.44
N ARG A 103 -10.21 -11.32 6.71
CA ARG A 103 -11.09 -11.57 7.86
C ARG A 103 -12.38 -10.77 7.77
N ARG A 104 -12.31 -9.51 7.38
CA ARG A 104 -13.47 -8.61 7.24
C ARG A 104 -14.47 -9.18 6.25
N HIS A 105 -13.98 -9.64 5.09
CA HIS A 105 -14.83 -10.27 4.10
C HIS A 105 -15.46 -11.58 4.61
N ALA A 106 -14.68 -12.45 5.24
CA ALA A 106 -15.19 -13.70 5.81
C ALA A 106 -16.27 -13.46 6.90
N THR A 107 -16.11 -12.42 7.72
CA THR A 107 -17.11 -12.04 8.73
C THR A 107 -18.35 -11.41 8.12
N ALA A 108 -18.22 -10.67 7.01
CA ALA A 108 -19.35 -10.14 6.27
C ALA A 108 -20.20 -11.26 5.65
N GLN A 109 -19.57 -12.35 5.16
CA GLN A 109 -20.30 -13.54 4.68
C GLN A 109 -21.08 -14.27 5.78
N ARG A 110 -20.73 -14.06 7.04
CA ARG A 110 -21.42 -14.61 8.22
C ARG A 110 -22.40 -13.61 8.85
N ASP A 111 -22.64 -12.48 8.19
CA ASP A 111 -23.55 -11.46 8.69
C ASP A 111 -23.13 -10.88 10.08
N ASP A 112 -21.85 -10.96 10.43
CA ASP A 112 -21.30 -10.47 11.70
C ASP A 112 -20.81 -9.01 11.55
N LEU A 113 -21.74 -8.07 11.74
CA LEU A 113 -21.46 -6.64 11.61
C LEU A 113 -20.44 -6.14 12.64
N ALA A 114 -20.46 -6.66 13.86
CA ALA A 114 -19.54 -6.23 14.92
C ALA A 114 -18.09 -6.61 14.58
N ALA A 115 -17.88 -7.82 14.05
CA ALA A 115 -16.58 -8.23 13.58
C ALA A 115 -16.11 -7.46 12.34
N VAL A 116 -17.02 -7.15 11.41
CA VAL A 116 -16.71 -6.29 10.24
C VAL A 116 -16.20 -4.92 10.70
N ILE A 117 -16.88 -4.27 11.64
CA ILE A 117 -16.46 -2.97 12.19
C ILE A 117 -15.09 -3.08 12.86
N ARG A 118 -14.84 -4.13 13.64
CA ARG A 118 -13.55 -4.35 14.29
C ARG A 118 -12.43 -4.49 13.27
N GLN A 119 -12.62 -5.27 12.20
CA GLN A 119 -11.60 -5.41 11.16
C GLN A 119 -11.40 -4.10 10.39
N SER A 120 -12.46 -3.34 10.09
CA SER A 120 -12.34 -2.02 9.45
C SER A 120 -11.49 -1.06 10.28
N ARG A 121 -11.65 -1.03 11.60
CA ARG A 121 -10.81 -0.20 12.47
C ARG A 121 -9.34 -0.61 12.45
N LEU A 122 -9.05 -1.91 12.37
CA LEU A 122 -7.68 -2.40 12.25
C LEU A 122 -7.05 -1.98 10.91
N ILE A 123 -7.82 -2.08 9.82
CA ILE A 123 -7.42 -1.58 8.50
C ILE A 123 -7.10 -0.08 8.59
N ASP A 124 -8.02 0.73 9.13
CA ASP A 124 -7.83 2.18 9.27
C ASP A 124 -6.54 2.51 10.06
N LEU A 125 -6.30 1.82 11.18
CA LEU A 125 -5.10 2.02 12.00
C LEU A 125 -3.80 1.69 11.27
N ILE A 126 -3.78 0.59 10.51
CA ILE A 126 -2.62 0.22 9.70
C ILE A 126 -2.40 1.25 8.59
N SER A 127 -3.46 1.63 7.88
CA SER A 127 -3.42 2.60 6.78
C SER A 127 -2.99 4.00 7.24
N MET A 128 -3.37 4.43 8.45
CA MET A 128 -2.92 5.69 9.06
C MET A 128 -1.41 5.79 9.24
N LEU A 129 -0.70 4.66 9.31
CA LEU A 129 0.76 4.63 9.36
C LEU A 129 1.37 4.36 7.97
N ALA A 130 0.83 3.38 7.25
CA ALA A 130 1.39 2.90 5.99
C ALA A 130 1.32 3.95 4.88
N ILE A 131 0.18 4.64 4.73
CA ILE A 131 -0.02 5.62 3.66
C ILE A 131 0.92 6.84 3.84
N PRO A 132 0.99 7.48 5.02
CA PRO A 132 1.96 8.56 5.22
C PRO A 132 3.41 8.12 5.04
N ALA A 133 3.77 6.92 5.49
CA ALA A 133 5.12 6.38 5.27
C ALA A 133 5.45 6.25 3.78
N GLY A 134 4.50 5.76 2.97
CA GLY A 134 4.65 5.72 1.51
C GLY A 134 4.84 7.11 0.90
N GLY A 135 4.06 8.10 1.38
CA GLY A 135 4.21 9.50 0.99
C GLY A 135 5.60 10.08 1.32
N VAL A 136 6.09 9.84 2.54
CA VAL A 136 7.45 10.26 2.95
C VAL A 136 8.51 9.63 2.05
N ALA A 137 8.41 8.32 1.77
CA ALA A 137 9.36 7.62 0.91
C ALA A 137 9.38 8.17 -0.53
N LEU A 138 8.21 8.56 -1.05
CA LEU A 138 8.08 9.18 -2.37
C LEU A 138 8.70 10.58 -2.39
N ILE A 139 8.37 11.43 -1.41
CA ILE A 139 8.90 12.80 -1.28
C ILE A 139 10.42 12.79 -1.15
N CYS A 140 10.97 11.92 -0.28
CA CYS A 140 12.42 11.78 -0.12
C CYS A 140 13.07 11.31 -1.43
N GLY A 141 12.43 10.37 -2.15
CA GLY A 141 12.88 9.92 -3.45
C GLY A 141 12.94 11.02 -4.50
N PHE A 142 11.88 11.81 -4.61
CA PHE A 142 11.81 12.93 -5.52
C PHE A 142 12.86 13.99 -5.20
N TYR A 143 13.00 14.35 -3.93
CA TYR A 143 14.02 15.32 -3.50
C TYR A 143 15.45 14.85 -3.82
N LEU A 144 15.77 13.59 -3.53
CA LEU A 144 17.07 13.00 -3.86
C LEU A 144 17.32 12.91 -5.37
N MET A 145 16.27 12.87 -6.20
CA MET A 145 16.40 12.93 -7.66
C MET A 145 16.71 14.35 -8.14
N VAL A 146 16.03 15.37 -7.58
CA VAL A 146 16.23 16.78 -7.95
C VAL A 146 17.59 17.32 -7.50
N GLN A 147 18.16 16.77 -6.41
CA GLN A 147 19.48 17.17 -5.92
C GLN A 147 20.67 16.47 -6.61
N ARG A 148 20.41 15.48 -7.47
CA ARG A 148 21.45 14.86 -8.32
C ARG A 148 21.67 15.71 -9.56
#